data_AF-A0A9E7JID4-F1
#
_entry.id   AF-A0A9E7JID4-F1
#
_cell.length_a   1.000
_cell.length_b   1.000
_cell.length_c   1.000
_cell.angle_alpha   90.00
_cell.angle_beta   90.00
_cell.angle_gamma   90.00
#
_symmetry.space_group_name_H-M   'P 1'
#
loop_
_entity.id
_entity.type
_entity.pdbx_description
1 polymer ?
#
loop_
_entity_poly.entity_id
_entity_poly.type
_entity_poly.pdbx_seq_one_letter_code
_entity_poly.pdbx_strand_id
1 'polypeptide(L)'
;MVLLGAALCAFAGALAPEARGVPSDYIRSSCRATQYPHLCERCLSAYAPPVRRSPRGVAAAALASGAVQDCMETMRDSVDRLRRSVQEMKRMGRARSPRFAWHLSNVQTWVSAALTDEGTCLDSLSQNAGPAVRAAIRKRVVEVAHVTSNALALVNRLSPRI
;
A
#
# COMPACT_ATOMS: atom_id res chain seq x y z
N MET A 1 14.19 9.92 5.98
CA MET A 1 13.17 9.03 5.37
C MET A 1 13.10 7.63 5.99
N VAL A 2 13.56 7.44 7.23
CA VAL A 2 13.52 6.14 7.94
C VAL A 2 12.18 5.94 8.70
N LEU A 3 11.42 7.02 8.90
CA LEU A 3 10.23 7.03 9.76
C LEU A 3 8.96 6.48 9.10
N LEU A 4 8.89 6.34 7.77
CA LEU A 4 7.72 5.74 7.10
C LEU A 4 7.78 4.20 7.03
N GLY A 5 8.96 3.59 7.07
CA GLY A 5 9.11 2.12 7.02
C GLY A 5 8.68 1.43 8.32
N ALA A 6 8.82 2.11 9.47
CA ALA A 6 8.44 1.56 10.77
C ALA A 6 6.92 1.53 11.03
N ALA A 7 6.15 2.40 10.36
CA ALA A 7 4.71 2.53 10.59
C ALA A 7 3.89 1.35 10.04
N LEU A 8 4.36 0.71 8.95
CA LEU A 8 3.67 -0.41 8.31
C LEU A 8 3.72 -1.70 9.15
N CYS A 9 4.83 -1.99 9.83
CA CYS A 9 4.96 -3.23 10.61
C CYS A 9 4.47 -3.05 12.08
N ALA A 10 4.23 -1.81 12.57
CA ALA A 10 3.90 -1.54 13.98
C ALA A 10 2.45 -1.84 14.39
N PHE A 11 1.52 -1.97 13.45
CA PHE A 11 0.11 -2.21 13.76
C PHE A 11 -0.36 -3.68 13.59
N ALA A 12 0.50 -4.56 13.07
CA ALA A 12 0.20 -5.99 12.96
C ALA A 12 0.30 -6.73 14.31
N GLY A 13 1.11 -6.21 15.25
CA GLY A 13 1.37 -6.87 16.54
C GLY A 13 0.27 -6.74 17.59
N ALA A 14 -0.74 -5.90 17.37
CA ALA A 14 -1.71 -5.56 18.42
C ALA A 14 -2.92 -6.52 18.52
N LEU A 15 -3.08 -7.51 17.63
CA LEU A 15 -4.32 -8.31 17.55
C LEU A 15 -4.15 -9.83 17.34
N ALA A 16 -2.95 -10.40 17.40
CA ALA A 16 -2.79 -11.85 17.19
C ALA A 16 -2.74 -12.60 18.54
N PRO A 17 -3.63 -13.59 18.79
CA PRO A 17 -3.39 -14.59 19.83
C PRO A 17 -2.19 -15.44 19.43
N GLU A 18 -1.38 -15.84 20.41
CA GLU A 18 -0.18 -16.67 20.26
C GLU A 18 -0.52 -17.99 19.55
N ALA A 19 -0.25 -18.07 18.25
CA ALA A 19 -0.41 -19.30 17.48
C ALA A 19 0.96 -20.00 17.36
N ARG A 20 1.14 -21.07 18.15
CA ARG A 20 2.29 -21.97 18.04
C ARG A 20 2.19 -22.79 16.75
N GLY A 21 3.20 -22.68 15.88
CA GLY A 21 3.51 -23.71 14.89
C GLY A 21 3.71 -23.26 13.44
N VAL A 22 4.62 -22.32 13.18
CA VAL A 22 5.32 -22.21 11.89
C VAL A 22 6.80 -22.52 12.17
N PRO A 23 7.50 -23.35 11.38
CA PRO A 23 8.94 -23.53 11.56
C PRO A 23 9.65 -22.20 11.29
N SER A 24 9.97 -21.49 12.37
CA SER A 24 10.66 -20.19 12.40
C SER A 24 11.93 -20.18 11.52
N ASP A 25 12.54 -21.35 11.33
CA ASP A 25 13.79 -21.53 10.59
C ASP A 25 13.67 -21.23 9.09
N TYR A 26 12.53 -21.52 8.45
CA TYR A 26 12.32 -21.22 7.03
C TYR A 26 12.09 -19.72 6.77
N ILE A 27 11.36 -19.06 7.67
CA ILE A 27 11.20 -17.59 7.63
C ILE A 27 12.56 -16.94 7.86
N ARG A 28 13.32 -17.41 8.86
CA ARG A 28 14.67 -16.92 9.18
C ARG A 28 15.64 -17.09 8.01
N SER A 29 15.65 -18.25 7.33
CA SER A 29 16.54 -18.49 6.19
C SER A 29 16.20 -17.57 5.01
N SER A 30 14.91 -17.34 4.76
CA SER A 30 14.45 -16.46 3.68
C SER A 30 14.74 -14.99 3.98
N CYS A 31 14.55 -14.57 5.23
CA CYS A 31 14.77 -13.19 5.66
C CYS A 31 16.25 -12.81 5.80
N ARG A 32 17.16 -13.78 5.97
CA ARG A 32 18.62 -13.56 5.98
C ARG A 32 19.15 -12.92 4.70
N ALA A 33 18.49 -13.12 3.57
CA ALA A 33 18.88 -12.52 2.30
C ALA A 33 18.42 -11.05 2.14
N THR A 34 17.66 -10.51 3.11
CA THR A 34 17.09 -9.17 3.02
C THR A 34 17.97 -8.14 3.74
N GLN A 35 17.86 -6.87 3.32
CA GLN A 35 18.57 -5.76 3.96
C GLN A 35 18.08 -5.48 5.41
N TYR A 36 16.88 -5.96 5.76
CA TYR A 36 16.27 -5.78 7.08
C TYR A 36 15.65 -7.11 7.61
N PRO A 37 16.48 -8.09 8.01
CA PRO A 37 16.02 -9.44 8.37
C PRO A 37 14.99 -9.45 9.50
N HIS A 38 15.19 -8.64 10.55
CA HIS A 38 14.27 -8.58 11.70
C HIS A 38 12.88 -8.03 11.35
N LEU A 39 12.79 -7.08 10.41
CA LEU A 39 11.50 -6.55 9.95
C LEU A 39 10.80 -7.57 9.04
N CYS A 40 11.56 -8.25 8.18
CA CYS A 40 11.07 -9.34 7.35
C CYS A 40 10.48 -10.48 8.19
N GLU A 41 11.21 -10.97 9.20
CA GLU A 41 10.75 -12.06 10.08
C GLU A 41 9.46 -11.68 10.80
N ARG A 42 9.42 -10.49 11.40
CA ARG A 42 8.24 -10.01 12.14
C ARG A 42 7.01 -9.88 11.27
N CYS A 43 7.18 -9.34 10.07
CA CYS A 43 6.08 -9.16 9.13
C CYS A 43 5.62 -10.54 8.58
N LEU A 44 6.52 -11.45 8.17
CA LEU A 44 6.14 -12.78 7.65
C LEU A 44 5.54 -13.72 8.70
N SER A 45 6.01 -13.67 9.96
CA SER A 45 5.41 -14.43 11.06
C SER A 45 3.97 -14.04 11.34
N ALA A 46 3.57 -12.79 11.05
CA ALA A 46 2.19 -12.33 11.19
C ALA A 46 1.26 -12.77 10.03
N TYR A 47 1.84 -13.14 8.89
CA TYR A 47 1.10 -13.52 7.68
C TYR A 47 0.90 -15.03 7.51
N ALA A 48 1.50 -15.87 8.34
CA ALA A 48 1.34 -17.32 8.28
C ALA A 48 0.09 -17.75 9.09
N PRO A 49 -1.08 -17.98 8.47
CA PRO A 49 -2.25 -18.45 9.19
C PRO A 49 -2.07 -19.94 9.50
N PRO A 50 -2.89 -20.51 10.39
CA PRO A 50 -3.03 -21.96 10.42
C PRO A 50 -3.62 -22.37 9.07
N VAL A 51 -2.79 -22.95 8.19
CA VAL A 51 -3.25 -23.66 7.01
C VAL A 51 -4.13 -24.78 7.53
N ARG A 52 -5.45 -24.55 7.56
CA ARG A 52 -6.40 -25.62 7.78
C ARG A 52 -6.10 -26.65 6.71
N ARG A 53 -5.72 -27.86 7.13
CA ARG A 53 -5.31 -28.99 6.28
C ARG A 53 -6.49 -29.47 5.41
N SER A 54 -6.93 -28.64 4.47
CA SER A 54 -7.95 -28.95 3.47
C SER A 54 -7.55 -28.30 2.14
N PRO A 55 -7.84 -28.92 0.99
CA PRO A 55 -7.54 -28.34 -0.33
C PRO A 55 -8.09 -26.93 -0.52
N ARG A 56 -9.28 -26.65 0.05
CA ARG A 56 -9.92 -25.32 0.03
C ARG A 56 -9.16 -24.30 0.87
N GLY A 57 -8.60 -24.69 2.02
CA GLY A 57 -7.81 -23.81 2.88
C GLY A 57 -6.49 -23.39 2.23
N VAL A 58 -5.84 -24.33 1.53
CA VAL A 58 -4.61 -24.06 0.76
C VAL A 58 -4.90 -23.14 -0.42
N ALA A 59 -5.96 -23.42 -1.19
CA ALA A 59 -6.36 -22.55 -2.31
C ALA A 59 -6.72 -21.13 -1.85
N ALA A 60 -7.46 -20.99 -0.74
CA ALA A 60 -7.79 -19.69 -0.17
C ALA A 60 -6.55 -18.93 0.33
N ALA A 61 -5.56 -19.62 0.91
CA ALA A 61 -4.30 -19.01 1.32
C ALA A 61 -3.45 -18.57 0.11
N ALA A 62 -3.38 -19.38 -0.95
CA ALA A 62 -2.70 -19.04 -2.19
C ALA A 62 -3.37 -17.84 -2.89
N LEU A 63 -4.70 -17.84 -3.00
CA LEU A 63 -5.46 -16.71 -3.55
C LEU A 63 -5.30 -15.45 -2.71
N ALA A 64 -5.32 -15.55 -1.38
CA ALA A 64 -5.05 -14.41 -0.51
C ALA A 64 -3.61 -13.88 -0.70
N SER A 65 -2.62 -14.74 -0.92
CA SER A 65 -1.26 -14.29 -1.21
C SER A 65 -1.15 -13.55 -2.55
N GLY A 66 -1.87 -14.01 -3.59
CA GLY A 66 -1.98 -13.32 -4.87
C GLY A 66 -2.68 -11.97 -4.73
N ALA A 67 -3.84 -11.92 -4.08
CA ALA A 67 -4.61 -10.70 -3.85
C ALA A 67 -3.82 -9.63 -3.07
N VAL A 68 -3.05 -10.07 -2.07
CA VAL A 68 -2.18 -9.19 -1.30
C VAL A 68 -1.01 -8.71 -2.16
N GLN A 69 -0.42 -9.57 -2.98
CA GLN A 69 0.63 -9.16 -3.91
C GLN A 69 0.13 -8.14 -4.93
N ASP A 70 -1.01 -8.40 -5.57
CA ASP A 70 -1.64 -7.47 -6.53
C ASP A 70 -1.92 -6.11 -5.89
N CYS A 71 -2.49 -6.11 -4.67
CA CYS A 71 -2.69 -4.87 -3.92
C CYS A 71 -1.36 -4.16 -3.64
N MET A 72 -0.31 -4.88 -3.24
CA MET A 72 0.99 -4.28 -2.97
C MET A 72 1.64 -3.71 -4.24
N GLU A 73 1.41 -4.30 -5.40
CA GLU A 73 1.85 -3.79 -6.70
C GLU A 73 1.14 -2.46 -7.04
N THR A 74 -0.19 -2.40 -6.94
CA THR A 74 -0.90 -1.14 -7.20
C THR A 74 -0.56 -0.06 -6.17
N MET A 75 -0.33 -0.43 -4.91
CA MET A 75 0.11 0.53 -3.90
C MET A 75 1.52 1.08 -4.18
N ARG A 76 2.43 0.30 -4.79
CA ARG A 76 3.73 0.81 -5.25
C ARG A 76 3.55 1.82 -6.38
N ASP A 77 2.65 1.53 -7.32
CA ASP A 77 2.32 2.45 -8.41
C ASP A 77 1.71 3.75 -7.88
N SER A 78 0.82 3.70 -6.87
CA SER A 78 0.30 4.88 -6.17
C SER A 78 1.44 5.73 -5.61
N VAL A 79 2.39 5.11 -4.90
CA VAL A 79 3.56 5.82 -4.34
C VAL A 79 4.40 6.47 -5.44
N ASP A 80 4.62 5.79 -6.57
CA ASP A 80 5.39 6.34 -7.67
C ASP A 80 4.65 7.47 -8.40
N ARG A 81 3.33 7.39 -8.53
CA ARG A 81 2.49 8.49 -9.02
C ARG A 81 2.55 9.70 -8.10
N LEU A 82 2.42 9.51 -6.79
CA LEU A 82 2.56 10.58 -5.79
C LEU A 82 3.95 11.22 -5.82
N ARG A 83 5.02 10.42 -6.00
CA ARG A 83 6.39 10.94 -6.18
C ARG A 83 6.51 11.81 -7.43
N ARG A 84 5.89 11.40 -8.55
CA ARG A 84 5.83 12.20 -9.77
C ARG A 84 5.06 13.50 -9.55
N SER A 85 3.93 13.48 -8.86
CA SER A 85 3.20 14.68 -8.44
C SER A 85 4.10 15.66 -7.70
N VAL A 86 4.87 15.19 -6.72
CA VAL A 86 5.81 16.04 -5.97
C VAL A 86 6.92 16.61 -6.87
N GLN A 87 7.39 15.87 -7.88
CA GLN A 87 8.38 16.37 -8.83
C GLN A 87 7.81 17.45 -9.75
N GLU A 88 6.58 17.28 -10.24
CA GLU A 88 5.88 18.27 -11.06
C GLU A 88 5.61 19.55 -10.25
N MET A 89 5.22 19.43 -8.97
CA MET A 89 5.08 20.57 -8.06
C MET A 89 6.37 21.40 -7.94
N LYS A 90 7.54 20.76 -7.89
CA LYS A 90 8.84 21.46 -7.83
C LYS A 90 9.19 22.21 -9.12
N ARG A 91 8.60 21.83 -10.26
CA ARG A 91 8.89 22.39 -11.59
C ARG A 91 7.87 23.44 -12.05
N MET A 92 6.82 23.66 -11.25
CA MET A 92 5.62 24.43 -11.60
C MET A 92 5.90 25.91 -11.91
N GLY A 93 6.94 26.51 -11.33
CA GLY A 93 7.35 27.89 -11.66
C GLY A 93 6.34 28.95 -11.22
N ARG A 94 6.32 30.11 -11.90
CA ARG A 94 5.47 31.25 -11.53
C ARG A 94 3.99 30.92 -11.73
N ALA A 95 3.18 31.21 -10.70
CA ALA A 95 1.73 31.10 -10.75
C ALA A 95 1.13 31.82 -11.98
N ARG A 96 0.07 31.22 -12.56
CA ARG A 96 -0.63 31.69 -13.77
C ARG A 96 0.18 31.67 -15.08
N SER A 97 1.39 31.09 -15.09
CA SER A 97 2.12 30.85 -16.35
C SER A 97 1.62 29.60 -17.07
N PRO A 98 1.82 29.47 -18.40
CA PRO A 98 1.53 28.24 -19.14
C PRO A 98 2.25 27.01 -18.54
N ARG A 99 3.49 27.22 -18.09
CA ARG A 99 4.28 26.19 -17.39
C ARG A 99 3.64 25.74 -16.08
N PHE A 100 3.11 26.69 -15.30
CA PHE A 100 2.37 26.38 -14.08
C PHE A 100 1.13 25.54 -14.38
N ALA A 101 0.33 25.94 -15.38
CA ALA A 101 -0.86 25.19 -15.77
C ALA A 101 -0.54 23.77 -16.21
N TRP A 102 0.52 23.59 -17.03
CA TRP A 102 0.95 22.27 -17.51
C TRP A 102 1.43 21.34 -16.39
N HIS A 103 2.28 21.84 -15.49
CA HIS A 103 2.71 21.03 -14.35
C HIS A 103 1.56 20.75 -13.39
N LEU A 104 0.65 21.71 -13.18
CA LEU A 104 -0.53 21.51 -12.33
C LEU A 104 -1.45 20.41 -12.88
N SER A 105 -1.71 20.38 -14.20
CA SER A 105 -2.51 19.32 -14.80
C SER A 105 -1.85 17.95 -14.62
N ASN A 106 -0.52 17.86 -14.75
CA ASN A 106 0.19 16.60 -14.50
C ASN A 106 0.04 16.14 -13.04
N VAL A 107 0.16 17.07 -12.08
CA VAL A 107 -0.06 16.76 -10.66
C VAL A 107 -1.47 16.20 -10.46
N GLN A 108 -2.49 16.82 -11.03
CA GLN A 108 -3.88 16.36 -10.95
C GLN A 108 -4.04 14.95 -11.52
N THR A 109 -3.45 14.68 -12.70
CA THR A 109 -3.47 13.35 -13.32
C THR A 109 -2.83 12.32 -12.41
N TRP A 110 -1.61 12.58 -11.91
CA TRP A 110 -0.89 11.61 -11.10
C TRP A 110 -1.55 11.35 -9.74
N VAL A 111 -2.07 12.37 -9.07
CA VAL A 111 -2.78 12.18 -7.79
C VAL A 111 -4.11 11.44 -7.99
N SER A 112 -4.88 11.76 -9.04
CA SER A 112 -6.12 11.03 -9.37
C SER A 112 -5.84 9.57 -9.68
N ALA A 113 -4.76 9.32 -10.41
CA ALA A 113 -4.31 7.99 -10.75
C ALA A 113 -3.86 7.22 -9.49
N ALA A 114 -3.19 7.86 -8.53
CA ALA A 114 -2.85 7.22 -7.25
C ALA A 114 -4.10 6.76 -6.46
N LEU A 115 -5.17 7.56 -6.44
CA LEU A 115 -6.46 7.18 -5.85
C LEU A 115 -7.07 5.95 -6.54
N THR A 116 -6.97 5.88 -7.87
CA THR A 116 -7.45 4.72 -8.62
C THR A 116 -6.71 3.45 -8.22
N ASP A 117 -5.38 3.51 -8.09
CA ASP A 117 -4.57 2.33 -7.72
C ASP A 117 -4.90 1.82 -6.30
N GLU A 118 -5.16 2.74 -5.38
CA GLU A 118 -5.62 2.43 -4.02
C GLU A 118 -7.00 1.75 -4.06
N GLY A 119 -7.92 2.24 -4.90
CA GLY A 119 -9.21 1.58 -5.17
C GLY A 119 -9.04 0.18 -5.75
N THR A 120 -8.17 0.01 -6.75
CA THR A 120 -7.88 -1.29 -7.35
C THR A 120 -7.30 -2.29 -6.34
N CYS A 121 -6.43 -1.84 -5.42
CA CYS A 121 -5.98 -2.70 -4.32
C CYS A 121 -7.18 -3.18 -3.48
N LEU A 122 -8.09 -2.27 -3.09
CA LEU A 122 -9.27 -2.64 -2.29
C LEU A 122 -10.16 -3.64 -3.03
N ASP A 123 -10.32 -3.46 -4.34
CA ASP A 123 -11.12 -4.35 -5.19
C ASP A 123 -10.50 -5.75 -5.26
N SER A 124 -9.18 -5.88 -5.46
CA SER A 124 -8.49 -7.19 -5.48
C SER A 124 -8.63 -7.92 -4.14
N LEU A 125 -8.43 -7.20 -3.02
CA LEU A 125 -8.60 -7.76 -1.68
C LEU A 125 -10.07 -8.16 -1.41
N SER A 126 -11.03 -7.41 -1.95
CA SER A 126 -12.45 -7.71 -1.74
C SER A 126 -12.88 -9.03 -2.37
N GLN A 127 -12.31 -9.35 -3.54
CA GLN A 127 -12.63 -10.52 -4.35
C GLN A 127 -11.89 -11.78 -3.87
N ASN A 128 -10.62 -11.64 -3.50
CA ASN A 128 -9.71 -12.78 -3.43
C ASN A 128 -9.06 -13.00 -2.04
N ALA A 129 -9.20 -12.06 -1.09
CA ALA A 129 -8.60 -12.19 0.24
C ALA A 129 -9.62 -12.62 1.31
N GLY A 130 -9.16 -13.43 2.27
CA GLY A 130 -9.94 -13.83 3.44
C GLY A 130 -10.32 -12.63 4.33
N PRO A 131 -11.42 -12.72 5.11
CA PRO A 131 -12.01 -11.58 5.81
C PRO A 131 -11.07 -10.88 6.80
N ALA A 132 -10.24 -11.63 7.53
CA ALA A 132 -9.26 -11.08 8.47
C ALA A 132 -8.16 -10.28 7.76
N VAL A 133 -7.56 -10.86 6.70
CA VAL A 133 -6.51 -10.21 5.90
C VAL A 133 -7.05 -8.96 5.22
N ARG A 134 -8.23 -9.08 4.59
CA ARG A 134 -8.93 -7.96 3.96
C ARG A 134 -9.18 -6.81 4.93
N ALA A 135 -9.68 -7.09 6.14
CA ALA A 135 -9.96 -6.06 7.14
C ALA A 135 -8.69 -5.32 7.59
N ALA A 136 -7.61 -6.06 7.82
CA ALA A 136 -6.33 -5.49 8.25
C ALA A 136 -5.73 -4.54 7.20
N ILE A 137 -5.75 -4.93 5.92
CA ILE A 137 -5.15 -4.14 4.83
C ILE A 137 -6.08 -3.00 4.39
N ARG A 138 -7.38 -3.26 4.27
CA ARG A 138 -8.38 -2.25 3.85
C ARG A 138 -8.30 -0.98 4.68
N LYS A 139 -8.17 -1.10 6.00
CA LYS A 139 -8.10 0.06 6.89
C LYS A 139 -6.94 1.00 6.48
N ARG A 140 -5.78 0.43 6.16
CA ARG A 140 -4.59 1.19 5.77
C ARG A 140 -4.74 1.85 4.41
N VAL A 141 -5.25 1.11 3.45
CA VAL A 141 -5.42 1.62 2.08
C VAL A 141 -6.46 2.73 2.04
N VAL A 142 -7.55 2.61 2.81
CA VAL A 142 -8.54 3.70 2.96
C VAL A 142 -7.93 4.94 3.63
N GLU A 143 -7.10 4.78 4.66
CA GLU A 143 -6.39 5.92 5.28
C GLU A 143 -5.50 6.65 4.26
N VAL A 144 -4.77 5.90 3.42
CA VAL A 144 -3.96 6.50 2.34
C VAL A 144 -4.86 7.22 1.33
N ALA A 145 -5.95 6.60 0.89
CA ALA A 145 -6.90 7.19 -0.05
C ALA A 145 -7.53 8.49 0.47
N HIS A 146 -7.82 8.58 1.77
CA HIS A 146 -8.27 9.84 2.35
C HIS A 146 -7.21 10.94 2.25
N VAL A 147 -5.94 10.62 2.53
CA VAL A 147 -4.85 11.60 2.42
C VAL A 147 -4.60 11.99 0.96
N THR A 148 -4.62 11.03 0.04
CA THR A 148 -4.48 11.27 -1.40
C THR A 148 -5.64 12.14 -1.92
N SER A 149 -6.87 11.90 -1.48
CA SER A 149 -8.06 12.70 -1.83
C SER A 149 -7.96 14.13 -1.28
N ASN A 150 -7.53 14.29 -0.03
CA ASN A 150 -7.24 15.60 0.56
C ASN A 150 -6.18 16.35 -0.26
N ALA A 151 -5.11 15.67 -0.68
CA ALA A 151 -4.08 16.26 -1.52
C ALA A 151 -4.65 16.71 -2.88
N LEU A 152 -5.49 15.88 -3.52
CA LEU A 152 -6.15 16.24 -4.79
C LEU A 152 -7.03 17.48 -4.62
N ALA A 153 -7.80 17.57 -3.54
CA ALA A 153 -8.63 18.73 -3.25
C ALA A 153 -7.80 20.01 -3.09
N LEU A 154 -6.64 19.92 -2.43
CA LEU A 154 -5.71 21.05 -2.30
C LEU A 154 -5.09 21.44 -3.64
N VAL A 155 -4.65 20.47 -4.44
CA VAL A 155 -4.11 20.69 -5.80
C VAL A 155 -5.15 21.38 -6.69
N ASN A 156 -6.41 20.94 -6.64
CA ASN A 156 -7.48 21.53 -7.44
C ASN A 156 -7.74 23.02 -7.09
N ARG A 157 -7.45 23.45 -5.86
CA ARG A 157 -7.55 24.87 -5.47
C ARG A 157 -6.45 25.74 -6.05
N LEU A 158 -5.35 25.16 -6.54
CA LEU A 158 -4.27 25.89 -7.21
C LEU A 158 -4.65 26.28 -8.64
N SER A 159 -5.66 25.62 -9.22
CA SER A 159 -6.14 25.96 -10.55
C SER A 159 -6.66 27.39 -10.53
N PRO A 160 -6.12 28.30 -11.36
CA PRO A 160 -6.57 29.68 -11.39
C PRO A 160 -8.07 29.69 -11.69
N ARG A 161 -8.87 30.34 -10.85
CA ARG A 161 -10.25 30.68 -11.25
C ARG A 161 -10.12 31.62 -12.45
N ILE A 162 -10.63 31.17 -13.58
CA ILE A 162 -10.74 31.95 -14.82
C ILE A 162 -11.90 32.92 -14.65
#